data_AF-A0A2E9RTI1-F1
#
_entry.id   AF-A0A2E9RTI1-F1
#
_cell.length_a   1.000
_cell.length_b   1.000
_cell.length_c   1.000
_cell.angle_alpha   90.00
_cell.angle_beta   90.00
_cell.angle_gamma   90.00
#
_symmetry.space_group_name_H-M   'P 1'
#
loop_
_entity.id
_entity.type
_entity.pdbx_description
1 polymer ?
#
loop_
_entity_poly.entity_id
_entity_poly.type
_entity_poly.pdbx_seq_one_letter_code
_entity_poly.pdbx_strand_id
1 'polypeptide(L)'
;MNTSEKPPLILFDDFLELGNEKFAGTRLIILTGISGSGKTTALKYLADHHPAFHNQTKHWIWTMQKRRNHIPVRGKRLVVVDEIEEVSQLAGVWRLLMANRTVAVASHLSPVWFGPLRWLCDSRHFRTDRGATKIQSLLKSRGIPHTAEAISEFLRRHGASYVELECILERHPGRSLDQALQLSHKLDGITIEKAKNWKPMTPVLEIPPSGTGAET
;
A
#
# COMPACT_ATOMS: atom_id res chain seq x y z
N MET A 1 0.22 -17.19 -29.58
CA MET A 1 0.89 -15.90 -29.29
C MET A 1 0.35 -15.41 -27.95
N ASN A 2 1.13 -15.55 -26.87
CA ASN A 2 0.77 -14.98 -25.57
C ASN A 2 1.01 -13.48 -25.63
N THR A 3 -0.05 -12.69 -25.76
CA THR A 3 -0.04 -11.29 -25.39
C THR A 3 0.24 -11.22 -23.90
N SER A 4 1.50 -10.96 -23.54
CA SER A 4 1.86 -10.41 -22.25
C SER A 4 1.14 -9.07 -22.16
N GLU A 5 -0.09 -9.08 -21.64
CA GLU A 5 -0.77 -7.88 -21.21
C GLU A 5 0.17 -7.22 -20.20
N LYS A 6 0.79 -6.11 -20.61
CA LYS A 6 1.40 -5.20 -19.65
C LYS A 6 0.33 -4.91 -18.61
N PRO A 7 0.61 -5.08 -17.31
CA PRO A 7 -0.36 -4.69 -16.30
C PRO A 7 -0.79 -3.25 -16.60
N PRO A 8 -2.10 -2.93 -16.46
CA PRO A 8 -2.61 -1.62 -16.81
C PRO A 8 -1.77 -0.56 -16.11
N LEU A 9 -1.38 0.48 -16.85
CA LEU A 9 -0.69 1.64 -16.28
C LEU A 9 -1.62 2.22 -15.21
N ILE A 10 -1.34 1.92 -13.95
CA ILE A 10 -2.03 2.54 -12.83
C ILE A 10 -1.59 4.00 -12.85
N LEU A 11 -2.48 4.87 -13.34
CA LEU A 11 -2.28 6.30 -13.30
C LEU A 11 -2.13 6.69 -11.82
N PHE A 12 -1.03 7.36 -11.50
CA PHE A 12 -0.81 7.87 -10.16
C PHE A 12 -1.91 8.89 -9.84
N ASP A 13 -2.72 8.60 -8.82
CA ASP A 13 -3.69 9.56 -8.28
C ASP A 13 -2.95 10.52 -7.35
N ASP A 14 -2.72 11.75 -7.81
CA ASP A 14 -2.07 12.81 -7.04
C ASP A 14 -3.03 13.52 -6.09
N PHE A 15 -3.85 12.77 -5.35
CA PHE A 15 -4.82 13.30 -4.39
C PHE A 15 -4.17 14.06 -3.21
N LEU A 16 -2.86 13.89 -3.04
CA LEU A 16 -2.03 14.60 -2.05
C LEU A 16 -1.40 15.88 -2.63
N GLU A 17 -1.64 16.17 -3.91
CA GLU A 17 -1.08 17.31 -4.66
C GLU A 17 0.46 17.39 -4.59
N LEU A 18 1.13 16.23 -4.49
CA LEU A 18 2.57 16.14 -4.37
C LEU A 18 3.30 16.73 -5.58
N GLY A 19 2.69 16.72 -6.76
CA GLY A 19 3.26 17.32 -7.97
C GLY A 19 3.43 18.85 -7.87
N ASN A 20 2.61 19.51 -7.06
CA ASN A 20 2.63 20.97 -6.87
C ASN A 20 3.48 21.40 -5.67
N GLU A 21 3.88 20.45 -4.82
CA GLU A 21 4.58 20.73 -3.57
C GLU A 21 6.05 21.13 -3.79
N LYS A 22 6.50 22.10 -2.99
CA LYS A 22 7.89 22.57 -3.02
C LYS A 22 8.65 22.03 -1.81
N PHE A 23 9.57 21.11 -2.07
CA PHE A 23 10.42 20.49 -1.05
C PHE A 23 11.77 21.21 -0.83
N ALA A 24 11.90 22.46 -1.27
CA ALA A 24 13.10 23.25 -0.99
C ALA A 24 13.26 23.42 0.54
N GLY A 25 14.43 23.06 1.08
CA GLY A 25 14.71 23.11 2.51
C GLY A 25 14.06 22.01 3.36
N THR A 26 13.13 21.22 2.81
CA THR A 26 12.45 20.15 3.56
C THR A 26 13.42 19.02 3.90
N ARG A 27 13.57 18.75 5.20
CA ARG A 27 14.44 17.67 5.72
C ARG A 27 13.69 16.38 5.96
N LEU A 28 12.42 16.47 6.37
CA LEU A 28 11.60 15.30 6.71
C LEU A 28 10.26 15.35 5.96
N ILE A 29 9.95 14.29 5.21
CA ILE A 29 8.64 14.09 4.59
C ILE A 29 7.99 12.90 5.28
N ILE A 30 6.77 13.06 5.79
CA ILE A 30 6.07 12.03 6.57
C ILE A 30 4.77 11.70 5.84
N LEU A 31 4.60 10.43 5.47
CA LEU A 31 3.36 9.88 4.96
C LEU A 31 2.78 8.95 6.02
N THR A 32 1.61 9.30 6.55
CA THR A 32 0.91 8.47 7.55
C THR A 32 -0.46 8.04 7.03
N GLY A 33 -0.90 6.87 7.45
CA GLY A 33 -2.24 6.37 7.16
C GLY A 33 -2.32 4.87 7.34
N ILE A 34 -3.52 4.31 7.17
CA ILE A 34 -3.79 2.87 7.30
C ILE A 34 -3.05 2.04 6.24
N SER A 35 -3.04 0.71 6.40
CA SER A 35 -2.56 -0.21 5.36
C SER A 35 -3.36 -0.04 4.07
N GLY A 36 -2.71 -0.20 2.92
CA GLY A 36 -3.35 -0.03 1.61
C GLY A 36 -3.75 1.40 1.24
N SER A 37 -3.45 2.41 2.06
CA SER A 37 -3.81 3.80 1.77
C SER A 37 -2.89 4.49 0.74
N GLY A 38 -1.88 3.82 0.18
CA GLY A 38 -1.04 4.41 -0.88
C GLY A 38 0.17 5.21 -0.38
N LYS A 39 0.62 5.01 0.87
CA LYS A 39 1.86 5.60 1.40
C LYS A 39 3.09 5.26 0.54
N THR A 40 3.29 3.97 0.27
CA THR A 40 4.37 3.45 -0.58
C THR A 40 4.28 4.01 -2.00
N THR A 41 3.07 4.09 -2.57
CA THR A 41 2.84 4.68 -3.90
C THR A 41 3.23 6.16 -3.94
N ALA A 42 2.85 6.94 -2.92
CA ALA A 42 3.23 8.34 -2.78
C ALA A 42 4.75 8.51 -2.63
N LEU A 43 5.41 7.68 -1.81
CA LEU A 43 6.87 7.66 -1.70
C LEU A 43 7.54 7.32 -3.04
N LYS A 44 7.00 6.35 -3.77
CA LYS A 44 7.50 5.96 -5.08
C LYS A 44 7.34 7.10 -6.09
N TYR A 45 6.21 7.82 -6.08
CA TYR A 45 6.04 9.01 -6.90
C TYR A 45 7.06 10.09 -6.57
N LEU A 46 7.24 10.42 -5.28
CA LEU A 46 8.25 11.39 -4.84
C LEU A 46 9.64 10.99 -5.30
N ALA A 47 9.99 9.72 -5.15
CA ALA A 47 11.26 9.19 -5.58
C ALA A 47 11.42 9.27 -7.09
N ASP A 48 10.49 8.70 -7.85
CA ASP A 48 10.65 8.37 -9.28
C ASP A 48 10.24 9.47 -10.24
N HIS A 49 9.34 10.37 -9.83
CA HIS A 49 8.72 11.32 -10.74
C HIS A 49 8.83 12.78 -10.30
N HIS A 50 8.91 13.06 -8.99
CA HIS A 50 8.87 14.44 -8.52
C HIS A 50 10.11 15.24 -8.97
N PRO A 51 9.94 16.48 -9.50
CA PRO A 51 11.05 17.33 -9.99
C PRO A 51 12.21 17.52 -9.00
N ALA A 52 11.89 17.58 -7.71
CA ALA A 52 12.90 17.74 -6.65
C ALA A 52 13.82 16.52 -6.46
N PHE A 53 13.46 15.32 -6.93
CA PHE A 53 14.17 14.08 -6.57
C PHE A 53 14.45 13.11 -7.74
N HIS A 54 13.65 13.11 -8.81
CA HIS A 54 13.66 12.07 -9.86
C HIS A 54 15.04 11.78 -10.49
N ASN A 55 15.85 12.81 -10.78
CA ASN A 55 17.14 12.68 -11.45
C ASN A 55 18.32 12.29 -10.53
N GLN A 56 18.07 11.73 -9.34
CA GLN A 56 19.12 11.47 -8.35
C GLN A 56 19.20 10.02 -7.88
N THR A 57 20.37 9.62 -7.37
CA THR A 57 20.53 8.32 -6.73
C THR A 57 19.71 8.27 -5.45
N LYS A 58 18.73 7.38 -5.42
CA LYS A 58 17.82 7.16 -4.30
C LYS A 58 18.30 5.96 -3.48
N HIS A 59 18.00 5.96 -2.20
CA HIS A 59 18.22 4.80 -1.36
C HIS A 59 16.91 4.46 -0.64
N TRP A 60 16.39 3.26 -0.90
CA TRP A 60 15.15 2.76 -0.31
C TRP A 60 15.48 1.79 0.81
N ILE A 61 14.91 2.04 1.99
CA ILE A 61 15.06 1.22 3.19
C ILE A 61 13.69 0.67 3.52
N TRP A 62 13.57 -0.65 3.55
CA TRP A 62 12.34 -1.33 3.96
C TRP A 62 12.51 -1.81 5.40
N THR A 63 11.65 -1.38 6.33
CA THR A 63 11.83 -1.68 7.76
C THR A 63 11.15 -2.96 8.26
N MET A 64 10.46 -3.72 7.39
CA MET A 64 9.87 -5.02 7.74
C MET A 64 10.92 -6.01 8.28
N GLN A 65 10.83 -6.27 9.59
CA GLN A 65 11.36 -7.41 10.37
C GLN A 65 12.84 -7.82 10.23
N LYS A 66 13.67 -7.18 9.41
CA LYS A 66 15.08 -7.54 9.29
C LYS A 66 15.98 -6.63 10.12
N ARG A 67 16.74 -7.30 11.00
CA ARG A 67 17.82 -6.73 11.82
C ARG A 67 18.69 -5.77 10.99
N ARG A 68 18.85 -4.56 11.53
CA ARG A 68 20.01 -3.65 11.51
C ARG A 68 21.26 -4.11 10.73
N ASN A 69 21.17 -4.37 9.42
CA ASN A 69 22.34 -4.36 8.56
C ASN A 69 22.55 -2.93 8.08
N HIS A 70 23.25 -2.18 8.93
CA HIS A 70 23.63 -0.80 8.76
C HIS A 70 24.64 -0.64 7.62
N ILE A 71 24.18 -0.64 6.37
CA ILE A 71 24.93 0.09 5.35
C ILE A 71 24.81 1.58 5.74
N PRO A 72 25.92 2.29 6.01
CA PRO A 72 25.86 3.70 6.35
C PRO A 72 25.44 4.51 5.12
N VAL A 73 24.15 4.81 5.01
CA VAL A 73 23.60 5.69 3.97
C VAL A 73 23.90 7.14 4.33
N ARG A 74 24.80 7.78 3.58
CA ARG A 74 25.21 9.16 3.81
C ARG A 74 25.27 9.95 2.50
N GLY A 75 25.12 11.27 2.63
CA GLY A 75 25.28 12.22 1.53
C GLY A 75 24.21 12.11 0.43
N LYS A 76 23.11 11.38 0.66
CA LYS A 76 22.03 11.26 -0.31
C LYS A 76 21.11 12.47 -0.24
N ARG A 77 20.56 12.86 -1.39
CA ARG A 77 19.52 13.91 -1.44
C ARG A 77 18.20 13.41 -0.88
N LEU A 78 17.81 12.20 -1.23
CA LEU A 78 16.61 11.55 -0.73
C LEU A 78 16.93 10.13 -0.24
N VAL A 79 16.57 9.85 1.00
CA VAL A 79 16.47 8.49 1.55
C VAL A 79 15.01 8.21 1.84
N VAL A 80 14.52 7.08 1.34
CA VAL A 80 13.14 6.64 1.56
C VAL A 80 13.14 5.51 2.59
N VAL A 81 12.27 5.62 3.59
CA VAL A 81 12.06 4.61 4.62
C VAL A 81 10.59 4.19 4.60
N ASP A 82 10.33 2.95 4.24
CA ASP A 82 8.97 2.42 4.15
C ASP A 82 8.69 1.40 5.26
N GLU A 83 7.41 1.29 5.64
CA GLU A 83 6.87 0.40 6.68
C GLU A 83 7.36 0.68 8.12
N ILE A 84 7.35 1.94 8.56
CA ILE A 84 7.59 2.27 9.97
C ILE A 84 6.35 1.91 10.80
N GLU A 85 6.51 0.95 11.70
CA GLU A 85 5.46 0.40 12.56
C GLU A 85 5.70 0.66 14.04
N GLU A 86 6.95 0.92 14.45
CA GLU A 86 7.34 1.03 15.85
C GLU A 86 8.12 2.32 16.16
N VAL A 87 7.88 2.88 17.35
CA VAL A 87 8.57 4.09 17.82
C VAL A 87 10.10 3.89 17.92
N SER A 88 10.53 2.66 18.21
CA SER A 88 11.95 2.27 18.28
C SER A 88 12.72 2.54 16.98
N GLN A 89 12.02 2.51 15.83
CA GLN A 89 12.59 2.74 14.50
C GLN A 89 12.88 4.23 14.22
N LEU A 90 12.27 5.15 14.98
CA LEU A 90 12.48 6.60 14.81
C LEU A 90 13.91 7.05 15.13
N ALA A 91 14.63 6.32 16.00
CA ALA A 91 16.05 6.55 16.22
C ALA A 91 16.88 6.33 14.95
N GLY A 92 16.47 5.37 14.10
CA GLY A 92 17.07 5.15 12.78
C GLY A 92 16.78 6.31 11.83
N VAL A 93 15.55 6.82 11.82
CA VAL A 93 15.16 8.00 11.03
C VAL A 93 15.98 9.22 11.44
N TRP A 94 16.15 9.46 12.74
CA TRP A 94 16.99 10.55 13.24
C TRP A 94 18.43 10.47 12.73
N ARG A 95 19.05 9.27 12.77
CA ARG A 95 20.39 9.06 12.23
C ARG A 95 20.47 9.34 10.73
N LEU A 96 19.44 8.99 9.97
CA LEU A 96 19.36 9.27 8.54
C LEU A 96 19.21 10.77 8.27
N LEU A 97 18.42 11.48 9.08
CA LEU A 97 18.26 12.93 8.99
C LEU A 97 19.57 13.67 9.22
N MET A 98 20.43 13.16 10.12
CA MET A 98 21.76 13.74 10.37
C MET A 98 22.75 13.49 9.23
N ALA A 99 22.57 12.40 8.47
CA ALA A 99 23.53 11.96 7.46
C ALA A 99 23.14 12.32 6.02
N ASN A 100 21.90 12.75 5.78
CA ASN A 100 21.33 12.95 4.44
C ASN A 100 20.54 14.27 4.38
N ARG A 101 20.24 14.74 3.17
CA ARG A 101 19.54 16.03 3.00
C ARG A 101 18.05 15.94 3.32
N THR A 102 17.36 14.97 2.73
CA THR A 102 15.93 14.73 2.94
C THR A 102 15.68 13.25 3.22
N VAL A 103 14.85 12.98 4.21
CA VAL A 103 14.35 11.64 4.53
C VAL A 103 12.83 11.65 4.35
N ALA A 104 12.32 10.75 3.52
CA ALA A 104 10.89 10.53 3.34
C ALA A 104 10.51 9.21 4.01
N VAL A 105 9.47 9.24 4.84
CA VAL A 105 9.03 8.09 5.62
C VAL A 105 7.57 7.75 5.36
N ALA A 106 7.25 6.47 5.26
CA ALA A 106 5.90 5.95 5.33
C ALA A 106 5.71 5.20 6.64
N SER A 107 4.64 5.54 7.35
CA SER A 107 4.46 5.12 8.72
C SER A 107 3.01 4.75 9.03
N HIS A 108 2.84 3.71 9.83
CA HIS A 108 1.59 3.35 10.49
C HIS A 108 1.48 3.95 11.89
N LEU A 109 2.57 4.51 12.44
CA LEU A 109 2.53 5.25 13.70
C LEU A 109 1.65 6.50 13.58
N SER A 110 1.01 6.85 14.70
CA SER A 110 0.31 8.12 14.85
C SER A 110 1.26 9.31 14.62
N PRO A 111 0.82 10.40 13.93
CA PRO A 111 1.63 11.58 13.66
C PRO A 111 2.28 12.23 14.89
N VAL A 112 1.70 12.03 16.08
CA VAL A 112 2.21 12.60 17.34
C VAL A 112 3.61 12.09 17.68
N TRP A 113 3.95 10.86 17.29
CA TRP A 113 5.27 10.27 17.55
C TRP A 113 6.39 10.94 16.76
N PHE A 114 6.05 11.62 15.67
CA PHE A 114 7.00 12.42 14.90
C PHE A 114 7.18 13.84 15.47
N GLY A 115 6.43 14.23 16.51
CA GLY A 115 6.48 15.57 17.11
C GLY A 115 7.90 16.08 17.38
N PRO A 116 8.77 15.32 18.07
CA PRO A 116 10.15 15.73 18.31
C PRO A 116 10.95 15.95 17.01
N LEU A 117 10.80 15.06 16.03
CA LEU A 117 11.50 15.16 14.74
C LEU A 117 11.03 16.38 13.93
N ARG A 118 9.73 16.67 13.98
CA ARG A 118 9.10 17.81 13.32
C ARG A 118 9.49 19.15 13.95
N TRP A 119 9.79 19.16 15.24
CA TRP A 119 10.30 20.35 15.93
C TRP A 119 11.76 20.64 15.56
N LEU A 120 12.56 19.61 15.34
CA LEU A 120 14.01 19.73 15.12
C LEU A 120 14.37 20.04 13.66
N CYS A 121 13.44 19.90 12.71
CA CYS A 121 13.70 20.19 11.30
C CYS A 121 12.45 20.51 10.50
N ASP A 122 12.65 21.23 9.38
CA ASP A 122 11.58 21.52 8.43
C ASP A 122 10.98 20.22 7.89
N SER A 123 9.69 20.04 8.18
CA SER A 123 8.96 18.82 7.90
C SER A 123 7.68 19.07 7.13
N ARG A 124 7.35 18.16 6.22
CA ARG A 124 6.07 18.08 5.53
C ARG A 124 5.36 16.80 5.92
N HIS A 125 4.07 16.89 6.24
CA HIS A 125 3.28 15.76 6.69
C HIS A 125 2.04 15.61 5.82
N PHE A 126 1.88 14.42 5.25
CA PHE A 126 0.79 14.04 4.38
C PHE A 126 0.04 12.85 4.99
N ARG A 127 -1.29 12.93 4.95
CA ARG A 127 -2.18 11.88 5.44
C ARG A 127 -2.83 11.17 4.26
N THR A 128 -2.49 9.91 4.09
CA THR A 128 -2.96 9.10 2.95
C THR A 128 -4.30 8.42 3.21
N ASP A 129 -4.75 8.43 4.46
CA ASP A 129 -6.00 7.84 4.95
C ASP A 129 -7.21 8.79 4.88
N ARG A 130 -7.04 10.00 4.34
CA ARG A 130 -8.11 11.00 4.29
C ARG A 130 -8.87 11.00 2.97
N GLY A 131 -10.19 11.13 3.10
CA GLY A 131 -11.05 11.73 2.08
C GLY A 131 -11.82 10.75 1.20
N ALA A 132 -13.11 11.02 1.04
CA ALA A 132 -13.95 10.45 -0.01
C ALA A 132 -13.47 10.81 -1.41
N THR A 133 -12.84 11.98 -1.58
CA THR A 133 -12.33 12.48 -2.85
C THR A 133 -11.36 11.51 -3.51
N LYS A 134 -10.47 10.90 -2.74
CA LYS A 134 -9.50 9.90 -3.20
C LYS A 134 -10.19 8.68 -3.83
N ILE A 135 -11.12 8.06 -3.09
CA ILE A 135 -11.87 6.89 -3.55
C ILE A 135 -12.78 7.27 -4.73
N GLN A 136 -13.42 8.44 -4.67
CA GLN A 136 -14.23 8.99 -5.75
C GLN A 136 -13.43 9.17 -7.04
N SER A 137 -12.27 9.83 -6.97
CA SER A 137 -11.40 10.09 -8.12
C SER A 137 -10.97 8.79 -8.78
N LEU A 138 -10.58 7.79 -8.00
CA LEU A 138 -10.23 6.47 -8.52
C LEU A 138 -11.41 5.75 -9.18
N LEU A 139 -12.59 5.76 -8.56
CA LEU A 139 -13.77 5.13 -9.15
C LEU A 139 -14.21 5.83 -10.45
N LYS A 140 -14.17 7.16 -10.46
CA LYS A 140 -14.45 7.97 -11.66
C LYS A 140 -13.46 7.67 -12.78
N SER A 141 -12.16 7.60 -12.49
CA SER A 141 -11.14 7.31 -13.50
C SER A 141 -11.27 5.90 -14.09
N ARG A 142 -11.82 4.96 -13.32
CA ARG A 142 -12.14 3.60 -13.76
C ARG A 142 -13.54 3.45 -14.37
N GLY A 143 -14.32 4.54 -14.48
CA GLY A 143 -15.68 4.50 -15.00
C GLY A 143 -16.66 3.67 -14.16
N ILE A 144 -16.36 3.46 -12.88
CA ILE A 144 -17.17 2.62 -11.98
C ILE A 144 -18.28 3.48 -11.37
N PRO A 145 -19.57 3.15 -11.61
CA PRO A 145 -20.68 3.89 -11.00
C PRO A 145 -20.67 3.74 -9.47
N HIS A 146 -21.02 4.82 -8.77
CA HIS A 146 -21.07 4.84 -7.30
C HIS A 146 -21.98 5.95 -6.80
N THR A 147 -22.59 5.74 -5.63
CA THR A 147 -23.30 6.77 -4.87
C THR A 147 -22.43 7.36 -3.75
N ALA A 148 -22.82 8.51 -3.21
CA ALA A 148 -22.14 9.13 -2.07
C ALA A 148 -22.27 8.26 -0.81
N GLU A 149 -23.41 7.57 -0.67
CA GLU A 149 -23.73 6.64 0.41
C GLU A 149 -22.80 5.43 0.36
N ALA A 150 -22.60 4.81 -0.81
CA ALA A 150 -21.70 3.68 -0.97
C ALA A 150 -20.24 4.03 -0.61
N ILE A 151 -19.78 5.22 -1.01
CA ILE A 151 -18.43 5.69 -0.64
C ILE A 151 -18.33 5.91 0.86
N SER A 152 -19.34 6.53 1.47
CA SER A 152 -19.35 6.78 2.91
C SER A 152 -19.34 5.48 3.70
N GLU A 153 -20.11 4.48 3.26
CA GLU A 153 -20.13 3.16 3.88
C GLU A 153 -18.81 2.41 3.70
N PHE A 154 -18.20 2.45 2.51
CA PHE A 154 -16.87 1.88 2.27
C PHE A 154 -15.83 2.50 3.20
N LEU A 155 -15.77 3.82 3.26
CA LEU A 155 -14.83 4.55 4.12
C LEU A 155 -15.04 4.25 5.59
N ARG A 156 -16.29 4.10 6.04
CA ARG A 156 -16.62 3.78 7.43
C ARG A 156 -16.08 2.42 7.84
N ARG A 157 -16.11 1.43 6.94
CA ARG A 157 -15.67 0.05 7.23
C ARG A 157 -14.18 -0.19 7.01
N HIS A 158 -13.66 0.30 5.88
CA HIS A 158 -12.32 -0.06 5.40
C HIS A 158 -11.34 1.13 5.45
N GLY A 159 -11.82 2.34 5.75
CA GLY A 159 -11.07 3.58 5.56
C GLY A 159 -10.79 3.87 4.10
N ALA A 160 -9.97 4.90 3.83
CA ALA A 160 -9.56 5.26 2.47
C ALA A 160 -8.44 4.33 1.94
N SER A 161 -8.70 3.02 1.89
CA SER A 161 -7.77 1.98 1.44
C SER A 161 -8.00 1.62 -0.03
N TYR A 162 -6.96 1.73 -0.87
CA TYR A 162 -7.04 1.27 -2.26
C TYR A 162 -7.07 -0.25 -2.36
N VAL A 163 -6.33 -0.93 -1.48
CA VAL A 163 -6.25 -2.41 -1.49
C VAL A 163 -7.61 -3.02 -1.17
N GLU A 164 -8.30 -2.51 -0.16
CA GLU A 164 -9.64 -3.00 0.20
C GLU A 164 -10.64 -2.73 -0.92
N LEU A 165 -10.56 -1.55 -1.55
CA LEU A 165 -11.41 -1.21 -2.69
C LEU A 165 -11.19 -2.18 -3.86
N GLU A 166 -9.93 -2.44 -4.22
CA GLU A 166 -9.58 -3.37 -5.30
C GLU A 166 -10.06 -4.78 -5.00
N CYS A 167 -9.83 -5.30 -3.79
CA CYS A 167 -10.33 -6.60 -3.37
C CYS A 167 -11.86 -6.73 -3.56
N ILE A 168 -12.64 -5.70 -3.20
CA ILE A 168 -14.10 -5.70 -3.33
C ILE A 168 -14.52 -5.67 -4.80
N LEU A 169 -13.88 -4.83 -5.61
CA LEU A 169 -14.20 -4.67 -7.04
C LEU A 169 -13.79 -5.89 -7.87
N GLU A 170 -12.64 -6.50 -7.57
CA GLU A 170 -12.13 -7.71 -8.25
C GLU A 170 -13.04 -8.91 -8.01
N ARG A 171 -13.63 -9.04 -6.81
CA ARG A 171 -14.61 -10.10 -6.51
C ARG A 171 -15.92 -9.94 -7.30
N HIS A 172 -16.22 -8.73 -7.74
CA HIS A 172 -17.50 -8.39 -8.38
C HIS A 172 -17.30 -7.53 -9.64
N PRO A 173 -16.66 -8.09 -10.69
CA PRO A 173 -16.31 -7.34 -11.89
C PRO A 173 -17.54 -6.80 -12.63
N GLY A 174 -17.42 -5.60 -13.19
CA GLY A 174 -18.48 -4.92 -13.96
C GLY A 174 -19.65 -4.38 -13.12
N ARG A 175 -19.55 -4.42 -11.79
CA ARG A 175 -20.58 -3.91 -10.87
C ARG A 175 -20.29 -2.47 -10.44
N SER A 176 -21.32 -1.75 -10.02
CA SER A 176 -21.16 -0.49 -9.29
C SER A 176 -20.58 -0.77 -7.89
N LEU A 177 -19.99 0.26 -7.26
CA LEU A 177 -19.50 0.14 -5.88
C LEU A 177 -20.63 -0.30 -4.93
N ASP A 178 -21.81 0.29 -5.08
CA ASP A 178 -23.02 -0.04 -4.30
C ASP A 178 -23.33 -1.54 -4.31
N GLN A 179 -23.34 -2.13 -5.51
CA GLN A 179 -23.64 -3.55 -5.70
C GLN A 179 -22.51 -4.43 -5.16
N ALA A 180 -21.26 -4.06 -5.42
CA ALA A 180 -20.10 -4.81 -4.95
C ALA A 180 -20.03 -4.85 -3.41
N LEU A 181 -20.29 -3.72 -2.75
CA LEU A 181 -20.37 -3.65 -1.29
C LEU A 181 -21.51 -4.51 -0.73
N GLN A 182 -22.71 -4.40 -1.32
CA GLN A 182 -23.85 -5.19 -0.87
C GLN A 182 -23.58 -6.70 -0.97
N LEU A 183 -22.93 -7.15 -2.05
CA LEU A 183 -22.56 -8.55 -2.25
C LEU A 183 -21.44 -9.00 -1.30
N SER A 184 -20.40 -8.17 -1.12
CA SER A 184 -19.33 -8.46 -0.16
C SER A 184 -19.90 -8.62 1.26
N HIS A 185 -20.81 -7.74 1.67
CA HIS A 185 -21.45 -7.83 2.99
C HIS A 185 -22.28 -9.10 3.17
N LYS A 186 -22.96 -9.57 2.11
CA LYS A 186 -23.71 -10.83 2.17
C LYS A 186 -22.79 -12.03 2.40
N LEU A 187 -21.59 -12.01 1.81
CA LEU A 187 -20.59 -13.07 1.98
C LEU A 187 -19.93 -13.02 3.36
N ASP A 188 -19.62 -11.83 3.87
CA ASP A 188 -19.05 -11.66 5.22
C ASP A 188 -20.02 -12.11 6.33
N GLY A 189 -21.33 -12.09 6.04
CA GLY A 189 -22.38 -12.62 6.93
C GLY A 189 -22.50 -14.15 6.95
N ILE A 190 -21.80 -14.87 6.07
CA ILE A 190 -21.80 -16.33 6.06
C ILE A 190 -20.80 -16.82 7.11
N THR A 191 -21.31 -17.07 8.32
CA THR A 191 -20.55 -17.79 9.34
C THR A 191 -20.34 -19.23 8.87
N ILE A 192 -19.12 -19.56 8.46
CA ILE A 192 -18.74 -20.95 8.22
C ILE A 192 -18.60 -21.61 9.60
N GLU A 193 -19.64 -22.31 10.04
CA GLU A 193 -19.53 -23.17 11.20
C GLU A 193 -18.44 -24.22 10.93
N LYS A 194 -17.40 -24.26 11.77
CA LYS A 194 -16.45 -25.36 11.77
C LYS A 194 -17.24 -26.63 12.04
N ALA A 195 -17.43 -27.46 11.01
CA ALA A 195 -17.96 -28.79 11.17
C ALA A 195 -17.11 -29.52 12.22
N LYS A 196 -17.68 -29.77 13.41
CA LYS A 196 -16.98 -30.35 14.57
C LYS A 196 -16.35 -31.72 14.26
N ASN A 197 -16.77 -32.37 13.18
CA ASN A 197 -16.36 -33.71 12.77
C ASN A 197 -15.78 -33.79 11.35
N TRP A 198 -15.32 -32.67 10.77
CA TRP A 198 -14.70 -32.74 9.44
C TRP A 198 -13.34 -33.42 9.54
N LYS A 199 -13.25 -34.65 9.03
CA LYS A 199 -11.99 -35.33 8.79
C LYS A 199 -11.57 -35.04 7.34
N PRO A 200 -10.39 -34.45 7.09
CA PRO A 200 -9.88 -34.33 5.74
C PRO A 200 -9.72 -35.74 5.17
N MET A 201 -10.48 -36.05 4.12
CA MET A 201 -10.26 -37.26 3.34
C MET A 201 -9.15 -36.96 2.35
N THR A 202 -8.00 -37.59 2.53
CA THR A 202 -6.95 -37.58 1.51
C THR A 202 -7.50 -38.36 0.31
N PRO A 203 -7.58 -37.78 -0.90
CA PRO A 203 -7.99 -38.53 -2.07
C PRO A 203 -6.97 -39.64 -2.32
N VAL A 204 -7.45 -40.89 -2.39
CA VAL A 204 -6.64 -42.03 -2.79
C VAL A 204 -6.57 -42.02 -4.31
N LEU A 205 -5.36 -41.84 -4.84
CA LEU A 205 -5.10 -41.99 -6.27
C LEU A 205 -4.92 -43.49 -6.55
N GLU A 206 -5.93 -44.11 -7.17
CA GLU A 206 -5.75 -45.44 -7.75
C GLU A 206 -4.88 -45.29 -9.00
N ILE A 207 -3.61 -45.71 -8.89
CA ILE A 207 -2.73 -45.82 -10.05
C ILE A 207 -3.07 -47.16 -10.70
N PRO A 208 -3.64 -47.18 -11.93
CA PRO A 208 -3.89 -48.44 -12.62
C PRO A 208 -2.57 -49.19 -12.81
N PRO A 209 -2.55 -50.54 -12.67
CA PRO A 209 -1.32 -51.29 -12.84
C PRO A 209 -0.75 -50.98 -14.22
N SER A 210 0.50 -50.51 -14.22
CA SER A 210 1.29 -50.33 -15.43
C SER A 210 1.25 -51.64 -16.18
N GLY A 211 0.58 -51.65 -17.34
CA GLY A 211 0.49 -52.81 -18.19
C GLY A 211 1.90 -53.38 -18.38
N THR A 212 2.10 -54.61 -17.95
CA THR A 212 3.21 -55.43 -18.38
C THR A 212 3.12 -55.53 -19.90
N GLY A 213 3.96 -54.75 -20.57
CA GLY A 213 4.26 -54.95 -21.97
C GLY A 213 4.78 -56.37 -22.16
N ALA A 214 4.15 -57.05 -23.11
CA ALA A 214 4.68 -58.08 -23.99
C ALA A 214 6.06 -58.67 -23.65
N GLU A 215 6.10 -59.98 -23.43
CA GLU A 215 7.17 -60.82 -23.96
C GLU A 215 6.56 -62.08 -24.60
N THR A 216 6.70 -62.10 -25.94
CA THR A 216 6.69 -63.21 -26.93
C THR A 216 5.50 -64.13 -27.06
#